data_AF-A0A0S8A3Y5-F1
#
_entry.id   AF-A0A0S8A3Y5-F1
#
_cell.length_a   1.000
_cell.length_b   1.000
_cell.length_c   1.000
_cell.angle_alpha   90.00
_cell.angle_beta   90.00
_cell.angle_gamma   90.00
#
_symmetry.space_group_name_H-M   'P 1'
#
loop_
_entity.id
_entity.type
_entity.pdbx_description
1 polymer ?
#
loop_
_entity_poly.entity_id
_entity_poly.type
_entity_poly.pdbx_seq_one_letter_code
_entity_poly.pdbx_strand_id
1 'polypeptide(L)'
;MIKSCNSKPILVNVILILLVFALTGCGLKGRAYVKETDGSAGPSIAGVNVTFTTDGGNYTSHATTDSNGNYKRNLKWSSFRVTASHLAYQSFDSIPTTYSVPWLGYRTVNIPLERYDGTVIIVVRHAEKATGSGNVNLLEDQDGIGIGLGRADALAAIAGSSSIAAAYATKWCRTAQTAQPSAQLFNLTMHIMDSTSAAAGLESCAPPVNSAYQLLPAQTSYQDLAQHILSNYAGGAVLVVSHSNTVADIVRALSNTTDCPVPDAVGDCFIPEDEYHHMFVVYVPTTGTPSINHQTYGYVPQ
;
A
#
# COMPACT_ATOMS: atom_id res chain seq x y z
N MET A 1 -6.03 1.05 35.89
CA MET A 1 -5.45 2.41 36.02
C MET A 1 -5.88 3.24 34.82
N ILE A 2 -6.70 4.28 35.04
CA ILE A 2 -7.15 5.21 33.99
C ILE A 2 -5.96 6.08 33.58
N LYS A 3 -5.42 5.90 32.37
CA LYS A 3 -4.44 6.84 31.80
C LYS A 3 -5.19 8.07 31.30
N SER A 4 -5.42 9.02 32.21
CA SER A 4 -5.72 10.41 31.90
C SER A 4 -4.79 10.91 30.78
N CYS A 5 -5.31 11.64 29.79
CA CYS A 5 -4.47 12.35 28.82
C CYS A 5 -3.62 13.35 29.62
N ASN A 6 -2.35 13.03 29.90
CA ASN A 6 -1.49 13.68 30.89
C ASN A 6 -1.46 15.23 30.81
N SER A 7 -2.50 15.78 31.46
CA SER A 7 -2.84 17.03 32.17
C SER A 7 -2.58 18.43 31.61
N LYS A 8 -3.51 19.35 32.01
CA LYS A 8 -3.25 20.52 32.90
C LYS A 8 -4.57 21.14 33.46
N PRO A 9 -4.61 21.92 34.58
CA PRO A 9 -4.68 21.46 35.97
C PRO A 9 -5.86 22.04 36.84
N ILE A 10 -6.10 21.39 38.00
CA ILE A 10 -6.37 21.87 39.38
C ILE A 10 -7.36 23.04 39.64
N LEU A 11 -8.29 22.80 40.60
CA LEU A 11 -9.35 23.65 41.19
C LEU A 11 -10.74 23.62 40.51
N VAL A 12 -11.42 22.49 40.60
CA VAL A 12 -12.88 22.49 40.79
C VAL A 12 -13.20 21.45 41.87
N ASN A 13 -13.95 21.88 42.88
CA ASN A 13 -14.30 21.14 44.10
C ASN A 13 -14.52 19.64 43.86
N VAL A 14 -13.67 18.86 44.51
CA VAL A 14 -13.89 17.44 44.79
C VAL A 14 -15.18 17.35 45.60
N ILE A 15 -16.12 16.51 45.15
CA ILE A 15 -17.43 16.12 45.73
C ILE A 15 -18.55 16.46 44.72
N LEU A 16 -18.64 15.73 43.59
CA LEU A 16 -19.93 15.30 42.97
C LEU A 16 -19.82 14.48 41.66
N ILE A 17 -18.73 13.75 41.35
CA ILE A 17 -18.74 12.94 40.11
C ILE A 17 -18.06 11.59 40.31
N LEU A 18 -18.74 10.70 41.04
CA LEU A 18 -18.26 9.35 41.34
C LEU A 18 -19.11 8.23 40.71
N LEU A 19 -19.91 8.51 39.67
CA LEU A 19 -20.87 7.50 39.18
C LEU A 19 -20.97 7.20 37.67
N VAL A 20 -20.15 7.77 36.76
CA VAL A 20 -20.15 7.32 35.34
C VAL A 20 -18.78 7.49 34.63
N PHE A 21 -17.67 7.02 35.20
CA PHE A 21 -16.33 7.19 34.58
C PHE A 21 -15.58 5.88 34.28
N ALA A 22 -16.32 4.84 33.89
CA ALA A 22 -15.73 3.70 33.22
C ALA A 22 -15.85 3.87 31.70
N LEU A 23 -14.71 3.94 30.99
CA LEU A 23 -14.48 3.58 29.57
C LEU A 23 -14.13 4.66 28.53
N THR A 24 -14.18 5.96 28.79
CA THR A 24 -13.93 6.94 27.70
C THR A 24 -12.48 7.45 27.68
N GLY A 25 -11.67 6.93 26.75
CA GLY A 25 -10.37 7.51 26.39
C GLY A 25 -10.50 8.90 25.75
N CYS A 26 -9.37 9.58 25.55
CA CYS A 26 -9.30 10.88 24.90
C CYS A 26 -8.33 10.87 23.71
N GLY A 27 -8.67 11.64 22.67
CA GLY A 27 -7.87 11.68 21.45
C GLY A 27 -8.61 12.26 20.25
N LEU A 28 -8.23 11.79 19.06
CA LEU A 28 -8.84 12.16 17.80
C LEU A 28 -9.48 10.93 17.15
N LYS A 29 -10.61 11.15 16.48
CA LYS A 29 -11.30 10.13 15.67
C LYS A 29 -11.83 10.77 14.40
N GLY A 30 -12.23 9.97 13.44
CA GLY A 30 -12.98 10.48 12.30
C GLY A 30 -13.03 9.45 11.18
N ARG A 31 -13.32 9.95 9.97
CA ARG A 31 -13.34 9.12 8.77
C ARG A 31 -12.51 9.73 7.65
N ALA A 32 -11.87 8.89 6.84
CA ALA A 32 -11.33 9.28 5.54
C ALA A 32 -12.33 8.95 4.44
N TYR A 33 -12.48 9.87 3.48
CA TYR A 33 -13.47 9.75 2.41
C TYR A 33 -12.98 10.45 1.15
N VAL A 34 -13.52 10.03 0.00
CA VAL A 34 -13.24 10.66 -1.29
C VAL A 34 -13.81 12.07 -1.28
N LYS A 35 -12.98 13.08 -1.54
CA LYS A 35 -13.45 14.43 -1.83
C LYS A 35 -13.84 14.47 -3.30
N GLU A 36 -15.13 14.59 -3.56
CA GLU A 36 -15.65 14.67 -4.93
C GLU A 36 -15.31 16.05 -5.54
N THR A 37 -15.39 16.15 -6.87
CA THR A 37 -15.05 17.38 -7.62
C THR A 37 -15.97 18.56 -7.27
N ASP A 38 -17.20 18.30 -6.84
CA ASP A 38 -18.14 19.30 -6.33
C ASP A 38 -17.90 19.68 -4.85
N GLY A 39 -16.86 19.11 -4.24
CA GLY A 39 -16.50 19.29 -2.84
C GLY A 39 -17.35 18.48 -1.86
N SER A 40 -18.28 17.66 -2.34
CA SER A 40 -19.09 16.79 -1.51
C SER A 40 -18.27 15.60 -0.97
N ALA A 41 -18.82 14.96 0.06
CA ALA A 41 -18.21 13.80 0.67
C ALA A 41 -18.66 12.51 -0.03
N GLY A 42 -17.74 11.90 -0.76
CA GLY A 42 -17.90 10.62 -1.44
C GLY A 42 -17.73 9.39 -0.53
N PRO A 43 -17.47 8.21 -1.12
CA PRO A 43 -17.30 6.95 -0.40
C PRO A 43 -16.18 7.00 0.65
N SER A 44 -16.29 6.14 1.68
CA SER A 44 -15.23 5.95 2.67
C SER A 44 -13.99 5.29 2.07
N ILE A 45 -12.81 5.62 2.61
CA ILE A 45 -11.52 5.07 2.15
C ILE A 45 -10.89 4.25 3.27
N ALA A 46 -10.72 2.95 3.04
CA ALA A 46 -10.03 2.03 3.94
C ALA A 46 -8.50 2.10 3.77
N GLY A 47 -7.75 1.67 4.79
CA GLY A 47 -6.28 1.54 4.66
C GLY A 47 -5.49 2.85 4.67
N VAL A 48 -6.13 4.00 4.90
CA VAL A 48 -5.45 5.30 4.96
C VAL A 48 -4.56 5.35 6.20
N ASN A 49 -3.26 5.58 6.02
CA ASN A 49 -2.33 5.78 7.12
C ASN A 49 -2.43 7.22 7.62
N VAL A 50 -2.92 7.40 8.84
CA VAL A 50 -3.11 8.70 9.49
C VAL A 50 -2.02 8.90 10.53
N THR A 51 -1.26 9.97 10.38
CA THR A 51 -0.16 10.35 11.28
C THR A 51 -0.53 11.59 12.07
N PHE A 52 -0.31 11.53 13.38
CA PHE A 52 -0.56 12.60 14.33
C PHE A 52 0.77 13.08 14.87
N THR A 53 1.16 14.32 14.59
CA THR A 53 2.41 14.91 15.07
C THR A 53 2.12 16.16 15.87
N THR A 54 2.69 16.29 17.07
CA THR A 54 2.54 17.50 17.90
C THR A 54 3.25 18.70 17.26
N ASP A 55 2.77 19.92 17.52
CA ASP A 55 3.50 21.16 17.20
C ASP A 55 4.90 21.10 17.83
N GLY A 56 5.94 20.97 16.98
CA GLY A 56 7.34 20.77 17.39
C GLY A 56 7.92 19.37 17.16
N GLY A 57 7.14 18.40 16.66
CA GLY A 57 7.67 17.09 16.19
C GLY A 57 8.07 16.09 17.28
N ASN A 58 7.96 16.45 18.57
CA ASN A 58 8.47 15.64 19.69
C ASN A 58 7.62 14.40 20.02
N TYR A 59 6.44 14.25 19.43
CA TYR A 59 5.59 13.08 19.59
C TYR A 59 4.82 12.79 18.32
N THR A 60 4.90 11.54 17.86
CA THR A 60 4.18 11.02 16.70
C THR A 60 3.38 9.78 17.09
N SER A 61 2.17 9.65 16.54
CA SER A 61 1.34 8.45 16.63
C SER A 61 0.72 8.15 15.28
N HIS A 62 0.33 6.89 15.07
CA HIS A 62 -0.28 6.44 13.81
C HIS A 62 -1.60 5.72 14.06
N ALA A 63 -2.50 5.78 13.07
CA ALA A 63 -3.68 4.95 12.96
C ALA A 63 -3.92 4.61 11.49
N THR A 64 -4.63 3.53 11.22
CA THR A 64 -5.07 3.17 9.87
C THR A 64 -6.59 3.15 9.84
N THR A 65 -7.21 3.63 8.75
CA THR A 65 -8.66 3.55 8.61
C THR A 65 -9.14 2.11 8.39
N ASP A 66 -10.25 1.74 9.02
CA ASP A 66 -10.91 0.45 8.85
C ASP A 66 -11.66 0.34 7.50
N SER A 67 -12.34 -0.78 7.26
CA SER A 67 -13.13 -1.01 6.04
C SER A 67 -14.27 -0.01 5.82
N ASN A 68 -14.71 0.70 6.86
CA ASN A 68 -15.71 1.76 6.79
C ASN A 68 -15.07 3.15 6.71
N GLY A 69 -13.75 3.23 6.56
CA GLY A 69 -12.95 4.45 6.51
C GLY A 69 -12.77 5.13 7.85
N ASN A 70 -13.16 4.51 8.97
CA ASN A 70 -13.07 5.12 10.29
C ASN A 70 -11.70 4.90 10.93
N TYR A 71 -11.24 5.89 11.69
CA TYR A 71 -10.09 5.76 12.57
C TYR A 71 -10.39 6.34 13.95
N LYS A 72 -9.68 5.85 14.95
CA LYS A 72 -9.75 6.35 16.33
C LYS A 72 -8.41 6.13 17.01
N ARG A 73 -7.85 7.19 17.58
CA ARG A 73 -6.55 7.13 18.26
C ARG A 73 -6.58 7.83 19.60
N ASN A 74 -6.11 7.13 20.62
CA ASN A 74 -5.83 7.73 21.93
C ASN A 74 -4.55 8.55 21.82
N LEU A 75 -4.62 9.82 22.17
CA LEU A 75 -3.53 10.77 22.02
C LEU A 75 -3.34 11.55 23.33
N LYS A 76 -2.13 12.08 23.55
CA LYS A 76 -1.86 12.94 24.72
C LYS A 76 -2.60 14.26 24.58
N TRP A 77 -2.84 14.95 25.69
CA TRP A 77 -3.42 16.29 25.68
C TRP A 77 -2.44 17.29 25.05
N SER A 78 -2.67 17.62 23.78
CA SER A 78 -1.84 18.51 22.97
C SER A 78 -2.61 18.93 21.70
N SER A 79 -1.97 19.74 20.86
CA SER A 79 -2.41 20.05 19.50
C SER A 79 -1.59 19.24 18.49
N PHE A 80 -2.28 18.67 17.51
CA PHE A 80 -1.68 17.79 16.51
C PHE A 80 -1.91 18.31 15.10
N ARG A 81 -0.85 18.34 14.29
CA ARG A 81 -0.93 18.26 12.83
C ARG A 81 -1.34 16.84 12.47
N VAL A 82 -2.28 16.72 11.55
CA VAL A 82 -2.76 15.44 11.03
C VAL A 82 -2.36 15.36 9.57
N THR A 83 -1.56 14.36 9.23
CA THR A 83 -1.29 14.02 7.84
C THR A 83 -1.89 12.67 7.52
N ALA A 84 -2.25 12.45 6.26
CA ALA A 84 -2.74 11.16 5.81
C ALA A 84 -2.13 10.79 4.47
N SER A 85 -1.81 9.51 4.30
CA SER A 85 -1.32 8.95 3.05
C SER A 85 -2.05 7.68 2.68
N HIS A 86 -2.28 7.52 1.38
CA HIS A 86 -2.84 6.33 0.75
C HIS A 86 -2.36 6.32 -0.70
N LEU A 87 -2.00 5.16 -1.25
CA LEU A 87 -1.38 5.14 -2.59
C LEU A 87 -2.29 5.67 -3.70
N ALA A 88 -3.61 5.45 -3.62
CA ALA A 88 -4.58 5.94 -4.61
C ALA A 88 -5.03 7.41 -4.44
N TYR A 89 -4.56 8.13 -3.42
CA TYR A 89 -5.02 9.50 -3.14
C TYR A 89 -3.87 10.45 -2.85
N GLN A 90 -4.06 11.71 -3.19
CA GLN A 90 -3.12 12.77 -2.81
C GLN A 90 -2.98 12.83 -1.28
N SER A 91 -1.78 13.09 -0.78
CA SER A 91 -1.54 13.19 0.65
C SER A 91 -2.30 14.37 1.25
N PHE A 92 -2.92 14.14 2.40
CA PHE A 92 -3.58 15.17 3.18
C PHE A 92 -2.62 15.75 4.21
N ASP A 93 -2.69 17.05 4.40
CA ASP A 93 -2.03 17.77 5.48
C ASP A 93 -3.01 18.78 6.08
N SER A 94 -3.17 18.74 7.42
CA SER A 94 -4.08 19.64 8.11
C SER A 94 -3.57 21.07 8.20
N ILE A 95 -2.28 21.33 7.93
CA ILE A 95 -1.71 22.69 7.95
C ILE A 95 -2.53 23.63 7.04
N PRO A 96 -2.85 24.85 7.51
CA PRO A 96 -2.33 25.53 8.71
C PRO A 96 -3.06 25.20 10.03
N THR A 97 -4.00 24.25 10.02
CA THR A 97 -4.80 23.89 11.18
C THR A 97 -4.15 22.77 12.00
N THR A 98 -4.17 22.92 13.33
CA THR A 98 -3.89 21.84 14.28
C THR A 98 -5.11 21.54 15.13
N TYR A 99 -5.23 20.29 15.58
CA TYR A 99 -6.39 19.80 16.32
C TYR A 99 -6.03 19.54 17.77
N SER A 100 -6.69 20.27 18.68
CA SER A 100 -6.57 20.04 20.11
C SER A 100 -7.32 18.78 20.54
N VAL A 101 -6.63 17.91 21.26
CA VAL A 101 -7.23 16.75 21.93
C VAL A 101 -8.05 17.24 23.12
N PRO A 102 -9.36 16.94 23.20
CA PRO A 102 -10.18 17.36 24.33
C PRO A 102 -9.77 16.61 25.59
N TRP A 103 -10.03 17.23 26.75
CA TRP A 103 -9.72 16.64 28.06
C TRP A 103 -10.46 15.30 28.29
N LEU A 104 -11.66 15.16 27.73
CA LEU A 104 -12.44 13.93 27.75
C LEU A 104 -13.08 13.69 26.38
N GLY A 105 -13.09 12.44 25.93
CA GLY A 105 -13.70 12.04 24.67
C GLY A 105 -12.82 12.34 23.44
N TYR A 106 -13.42 12.30 22.26
CA TYR A 106 -12.67 12.42 21.00
C TYR A 106 -13.18 13.59 20.18
N ARG A 107 -12.26 14.42 19.69
CA ARG A 107 -12.58 15.40 18.65
C ARG A 107 -12.64 14.67 17.31
N THR A 108 -13.69 14.95 16.54
CA THR A 108 -13.83 14.45 15.17
C THR A 108 -12.96 15.28 14.24
N VAL A 109 -12.15 14.61 13.43
CA VAL A 109 -11.34 15.16 12.35
C VAL A 109 -11.59 14.27 11.13
N ASN A 110 -12.30 14.78 10.13
CA ASN A 110 -12.53 14.01 8.91
C ASN A 110 -11.47 14.38 7.89
N ILE A 111 -11.02 13.38 7.13
CA ILE A 111 -9.90 13.49 6.20
C ILE A 111 -10.46 13.37 4.77
N PRO A 112 -10.75 14.49 4.10
CA PRO A 112 -11.05 14.46 2.67
C PRO A 112 -9.77 14.12 1.91
N LEU A 113 -9.85 13.14 1.03
CA LEU A 113 -8.76 12.76 0.13
C LEU A 113 -9.23 12.89 -1.31
N GLU A 114 -8.46 13.61 -2.12
CA GLU A 114 -8.69 13.68 -3.55
C GLU A 114 -8.00 12.48 -4.20
N ARG A 115 -8.72 11.76 -5.06
CA ARG A 115 -8.08 10.71 -5.86
C ARG A 115 -6.97 11.35 -6.66
N TYR A 116 -5.91 10.59 -6.84
CA TYR A 116 -5.01 10.92 -7.92
C TYR A 116 -5.81 10.96 -9.23
N ASP A 117 -5.60 12.01 -10.02
CA ASP A 117 -6.19 12.15 -11.34
C ASP A 117 -5.49 11.26 -12.35
N GLY A 118 -5.18 10.01 -11.98
CA GLY A 118 -4.27 9.12 -12.69
C GLY A 118 -4.20 7.72 -12.11
N THR A 119 -3.43 6.85 -12.73
CA THR A 119 -3.23 5.47 -12.29
C THR A 119 -1.99 5.36 -11.41
N VAL A 120 -2.10 4.59 -10.33
CA VAL A 120 -0.96 4.26 -9.45
C VAL A 120 -0.56 2.81 -9.69
N ILE A 121 0.70 2.57 -10.04
CA ILE A 121 1.19 1.24 -10.35
C ILE A 121 2.34 0.90 -9.42
N ILE A 122 2.15 -0.12 -8.59
CA ILE A 122 3.20 -0.71 -7.77
C ILE A 122 3.89 -1.76 -8.63
N VAL A 123 5.16 -1.57 -8.94
CA VAL A 123 5.98 -2.52 -9.70
C VAL A 123 7.03 -3.11 -8.79
N VAL A 124 7.07 -4.43 -8.70
CA VAL A 124 8.06 -5.19 -7.91
C VAL A 124 8.60 -6.36 -8.73
N ARG A 125 9.78 -6.85 -8.36
CA ARG A 125 10.20 -8.20 -8.74
C ARG A 125 9.53 -9.23 -7.83
N HIS A 126 9.48 -10.50 -8.26
CA HIS A 126 9.11 -11.60 -7.38
C HIS A 126 10.00 -11.66 -6.13
N ALA A 127 9.47 -12.24 -5.06
CA ALA A 127 10.19 -12.53 -3.83
C ALA A 127 11.24 -13.65 -3.99
N GLU A 128 11.97 -13.97 -2.92
CA GLU A 128 13.04 -14.96 -2.88
C GLU A 128 12.56 -16.29 -3.47
N LYS A 129 13.30 -16.81 -4.46
CA LYS A 129 12.99 -18.06 -5.13
C LYS A 129 13.77 -19.23 -4.54
N ALA A 130 13.19 -20.42 -4.61
CA ALA A 130 13.91 -21.65 -4.32
C ALA A 130 15.10 -21.86 -5.28
N THR A 131 16.05 -22.70 -4.88
CA THR A 131 17.17 -23.10 -5.75
C THR A 131 16.66 -24.03 -6.86
N GLY A 132 17.31 -23.97 -8.02
CA GLY A 132 16.92 -24.76 -9.21
C GLY A 132 16.74 -23.91 -10.46
N SER A 133 16.42 -24.58 -11.57
CA SER A 133 16.17 -23.98 -12.88
C SER A 133 14.71 -24.12 -13.29
N GLY A 134 14.27 -23.28 -14.23
CA GLY A 134 12.91 -23.33 -14.78
C GLY A 134 11.85 -22.69 -13.88
N ASN A 135 10.69 -23.33 -13.79
CA ASN A 135 9.52 -22.81 -13.07
C ASN A 135 9.60 -23.09 -11.56
N VAL A 136 10.57 -22.47 -10.91
CA VAL A 136 10.79 -22.61 -9.46
C VAL A 136 9.78 -21.80 -8.65
N ASN A 137 9.44 -22.33 -7.49
CA ASN A 137 8.58 -21.71 -6.49
C ASN A 137 9.32 -20.64 -5.68
N LEU A 138 8.58 -19.90 -4.86
CA LEU A 138 9.17 -19.11 -3.79
C LEU A 138 9.90 -19.99 -2.78
N LEU A 139 10.95 -19.42 -2.19
CA LEU A 139 11.71 -20.07 -1.14
C LEU A 139 10.83 -20.22 0.09
N GLU A 140 10.63 -21.47 0.50
CA GLU A 140 10.04 -21.89 1.77
C GLU A 140 11.15 -22.13 2.82
N ASP A 141 10.85 -21.95 4.10
CA ASP A 141 11.70 -22.42 5.20
C ASP A 141 11.17 -23.78 5.70
N GLN A 142 11.85 -24.38 6.69
CA GLN A 142 11.48 -25.70 7.21
C GLN A 142 10.11 -25.73 7.89
N ASP A 143 9.56 -24.56 8.27
CA ASP A 143 8.26 -24.41 8.94
C ASP A 143 7.13 -23.98 7.98
N GLY A 144 7.43 -23.82 6.68
CA GLY A 144 6.48 -23.45 5.64
C GLY A 144 6.22 -21.94 5.51
N ILE A 145 6.95 -21.08 6.22
CA ILE A 145 6.95 -19.61 6.08
C ILE A 145 8.32 -19.16 5.60
N GLY A 146 8.68 -19.52 4.38
CA GLY A 146 9.98 -19.09 3.87
C GLY A 146 10.08 -17.60 3.61
N ILE A 147 11.32 -17.15 3.52
CA ILE A 147 11.67 -15.74 3.26
C ILE A 147 10.87 -15.19 2.07
N GLY A 148 10.69 -16.01 1.01
CA GLY A 148 9.92 -15.63 -0.17
C GLY A 148 8.42 -15.46 0.09
N LEU A 149 7.80 -16.42 0.78
CA LEU A 149 6.37 -16.35 1.14
C LEU A 149 6.12 -15.22 2.15
N GLY A 150 6.96 -15.07 3.17
CA GLY A 150 6.88 -13.98 4.14
C GLY A 150 7.00 -12.59 3.48
N ARG A 151 7.85 -12.46 2.45
CA ARG A 151 7.93 -11.22 1.66
C ARG A 151 6.68 -10.99 0.81
N ALA A 152 6.07 -12.04 0.24
CA ALA A 152 4.80 -11.92 -0.47
C ALA A 152 3.66 -11.44 0.45
N ASP A 153 3.64 -11.90 1.69
CA ASP A 153 2.69 -11.42 2.71
C ASP A 153 2.96 -9.97 3.13
N ALA A 154 4.24 -9.60 3.28
CA ALA A 154 4.63 -8.21 3.53
C ALA A 154 4.20 -7.28 2.38
N LEU A 155 4.32 -7.74 1.13
CA LEU A 155 3.81 -7.01 -0.03
C LEU A 155 2.29 -6.86 0.03
N ALA A 156 1.56 -7.91 0.41
CA ALA A 156 0.11 -7.85 0.56
C ALA A 156 -0.35 -6.88 1.65
N ALA A 157 0.41 -6.72 2.73
CA ALA A 157 0.12 -5.69 3.73
C ALA A 157 0.23 -4.25 3.14
N ILE A 158 1.20 -4.02 2.26
CA ILE A 158 1.38 -2.75 1.56
C ILE A 158 0.28 -2.53 0.52
N ALA A 159 -0.01 -3.54 -0.30
CA ALA A 159 -1.10 -3.51 -1.27
C ALA A 159 -2.46 -3.33 -0.56
N GLY A 160 -2.61 -3.94 0.63
CA GLY A 160 -3.74 -3.82 1.56
C GLY A 160 -4.06 -2.37 1.93
N SER A 161 -3.02 -1.59 2.18
CA SER A 161 -3.14 -0.15 2.48
C SER A 161 -3.48 0.70 1.25
N SER A 162 -3.57 0.07 0.07
CA SER A 162 -3.64 0.75 -1.23
C SER A 162 -4.90 0.44 -2.02
N SER A 163 -5.72 -0.53 -1.56
CA SER A 163 -6.95 -0.96 -2.23
C SER A 163 -6.74 -1.23 -3.73
N ILE A 164 -5.77 -2.10 -4.07
CA ILE A 164 -5.48 -2.40 -5.47
C ILE A 164 -6.71 -2.97 -6.18
N ALA A 165 -6.90 -2.58 -7.45
CA ALA A 165 -8.00 -2.99 -8.31
C ALA A 165 -7.62 -4.15 -9.24
N ALA A 166 -6.32 -4.39 -9.43
CA ALA A 166 -5.81 -5.53 -10.18
C ALA A 166 -4.40 -5.93 -9.75
N ALA A 167 -4.07 -7.20 -9.98
CA ALA A 167 -2.75 -7.78 -9.78
C ALA A 167 -2.29 -8.49 -11.07
N TYR A 168 -1.08 -8.19 -11.50
CA TYR A 168 -0.44 -8.75 -12.68
C TYR A 168 0.78 -9.57 -12.25
N ALA A 169 0.95 -10.74 -12.84
CA ALA A 169 2.12 -11.59 -12.67
C ALA A 169 2.51 -12.21 -14.01
N THR A 170 3.75 -12.69 -14.14
CA THR A 170 4.11 -13.55 -15.28
C THR A 170 3.67 -14.99 -15.02
N LYS A 171 3.78 -15.86 -16.03
CA LYS A 171 3.44 -17.29 -15.95
C LYS A 171 4.29 -18.14 -14.98
N TRP A 172 5.26 -17.54 -14.28
CA TRP A 172 6.18 -18.27 -13.41
C TRP A 172 5.65 -18.35 -11.98
N CYS A 173 5.81 -19.49 -11.32
CA CYS A 173 5.34 -19.74 -9.96
C CYS A 173 5.80 -18.66 -8.99
N ARG A 174 7.09 -18.31 -9.01
CA ARG A 174 7.63 -17.24 -8.15
C ARG A 174 6.91 -15.89 -8.28
N THR A 175 6.52 -15.45 -9.48
CA THR A 175 5.80 -14.17 -9.65
C THR A 175 4.34 -14.30 -9.24
N ALA A 176 3.68 -15.38 -9.65
CA ALA A 176 2.29 -15.65 -9.28
C ALA A 176 2.09 -15.83 -7.77
N GLN A 177 2.97 -16.59 -7.10
CA GLN A 177 2.96 -16.79 -5.65
C GLN A 177 3.28 -15.49 -4.90
N THR A 178 4.10 -14.59 -5.47
CA THR A 178 4.35 -13.27 -4.87
C THR A 178 3.11 -12.37 -4.95
N ALA A 179 2.38 -12.40 -6.08
CA ALA A 179 1.18 -11.59 -6.28
C ALA A 179 -0.05 -12.12 -5.53
N GLN A 180 -0.12 -13.44 -5.34
CA GLN A 180 -1.29 -14.14 -4.83
C GLN A 180 -1.85 -13.57 -3.51
N PRO A 181 -1.05 -13.36 -2.44
CA PRO A 181 -1.59 -12.85 -1.18
C PRO A 181 -2.26 -11.48 -1.34
N SER A 182 -1.72 -10.62 -2.22
CA SER A 182 -2.32 -9.32 -2.54
C SER A 182 -3.63 -9.47 -3.30
N ALA A 183 -3.71 -10.39 -4.27
CA ALA A 183 -4.94 -10.66 -5.02
C ALA A 183 -6.04 -11.25 -4.12
N GLN A 184 -5.68 -12.16 -3.21
CA GLN A 184 -6.62 -12.79 -2.27
C GLN A 184 -7.21 -11.79 -1.30
N LEU A 185 -6.40 -10.86 -0.79
CA LEU A 185 -6.84 -9.81 0.14
C LEU A 185 -8.01 -8.98 -0.40
N PHE A 186 -8.06 -8.79 -1.73
CA PHE A 186 -9.09 -8.00 -2.40
C PHE A 186 -10.03 -8.84 -3.29
N ASN A 187 -9.96 -10.17 -3.20
CA ASN A 187 -10.74 -11.11 -4.01
C ASN A 187 -10.65 -10.81 -5.54
N LEU A 188 -9.43 -10.56 -6.02
CA LEU A 188 -9.15 -10.18 -7.41
C LEU A 188 -8.83 -11.39 -8.28
N THR A 189 -9.20 -11.30 -9.56
CA THR A 189 -8.67 -12.18 -10.60
C THR A 189 -7.31 -11.65 -11.05
N MET A 190 -6.27 -12.46 -10.93
CA MET A 190 -4.93 -12.09 -11.40
C MET A 190 -4.85 -12.10 -12.93
N HIS A 191 -4.06 -11.20 -13.49
CA HIS A 191 -3.74 -11.17 -14.91
C HIS A 191 -2.36 -11.79 -15.15
N ILE A 192 -2.32 -12.91 -15.88
CA ILE A 192 -1.05 -13.58 -16.21
C ILE A 192 -0.54 -13.05 -17.55
N MET A 193 0.58 -12.36 -17.48
CA MET A 193 1.35 -11.82 -18.60
C MET A 193 2.15 -12.93 -19.30
N ASP A 194 2.45 -12.72 -20.58
CA ASP A 194 3.36 -13.56 -21.37
C ASP A 194 2.92 -15.05 -21.49
N SER A 195 1.61 -15.26 -21.64
CA SER A 195 1.08 -16.57 -21.99
C SER A 195 1.09 -16.75 -23.51
N THR A 196 2.21 -17.25 -24.04
CA THR A 196 2.29 -17.77 -25.42
C THR A 196 1.56 -19.11 -25.58
N SER A 197 1.01 -19.65 -24.49
CA SER A 197 0.29 -20.92 -24.39
C SER A 197 -1.16 -20.70 -23.94
N ALA A 198 -2.04 -21.67 -24.21
CA ALA A 198 -3.40 -21.71 -23.69
C ALA A 198 -3.49 -21.97 -22.17
N ALA A 199 -2.36 -22.24 -21.51
CA ALA A 199 -2.25 -22.50 -20.07
C ALA A 199 -1.17 -21.61 -19.45
N ALA A 200 -1.36 -21.22 -18.19
CA ALA A 200 -0.47 -20.33 -17.44
C ALA A 200 0.77 -21.04 -16.87
N GLY A 201 0.89 -22.36 -16.96
CA GLY A 201 2.00 -23.10 -16.35
C GLY A 201 2.03 -23.04 -14.82
N LEU A 202 0.94 -22.60 -14.20
CA LEU A 202 0.81 -22.45 -12.75
C LEU A 202 0.37 -23.75 -12.05
N GLU A 203 -0.02 -24.76 -12.83
CA GLU A 203 -0.46 -26.06 -12.34
C GLU A 203 0.67 -26.83 -11.64
N SER A 204 1.94 -26.49 -11.92
CA SER A 204 3.11 -27.10 -11.31
C SER A 204 3.59 -26.43 -10.02
N CYS A 205 2.94 -25.35 -9.58
CA CYS A 205 3.40 -24.58 -8.44
C CYS A 205 3.16 -25.29 -7.11
N ALA A 206 4.13 -25.18 -6.21
CA ALA A 206 4.04 -25.65 -4.82
C ALA A 206 4.59 -24.54 -3.89
N PRO A 207 3.76 -23.89 -3.06
CA PRO A 207 2.34 -24.15 -2.88
C PRO A 207 1.53 -23.74 -4.13
N PRO A 208 0.35 -24.33 -4.34
CA PRO A 208 -0.46 -24.04 -5.51
C PRO A 208 -0.92 -22.58 -5.53
N VAL A 209 -1.02 -22.02 -6.74
CA VAL A 209 -1.63 -20.72 -6.94
C VAL A 209 -3.15 -20.90 -6.94
N ASN A 210 -3.81 -20.50 -5.86
CA ASN A 210 -5.24 -20.71 -5.61
C ASN A 210 -6.10 -19.48 -5.94
N SER A 211 -5.50 -18.37 -6.34
CA SER A 211 -6.25 -17.21 -6.84
C SER A 211 -6.79 -17.47 -8.24
N ALA A 212 -8.01 -16.99 -8.52
CA ALA A 212 -8.51 -16.95 -9.89
C ALA A 212 -7.54 -16.15 -10.77
N TYR A 213 -7.32 -16.61 -11.99
CA TYR A 213 -6.48 -15.91 -12.94
C TYR A 213 -7.06 -15.94 -14.35
N GLN A 214 -6.70 -14.96 -15.15
CA GLN A 214 -6.97 -14.90 -16.58
C GLN A 214 -5.68 -14.61 -17.34
N LEU A 215 -5.57 -15.20 -18.52
CA LEU A 215 -4.45 -14.94 -19.42
C LEU A 215 -4.66 -13.59 -20.10
N LEU A 216 -3.65 -12.73 -20.06
CA LEU A 216 -3.61 -11.60 -20.96
C LEU A 216 -3.29 -12.09 -22.37
N PRO A 217 -3.86 -11.46 -23.42
CA PRO A 217 -3.38 -11.65 -24.78
C PRO A 217 -1.86 -11.48 -24.82
N ALA A 218 -1.18 -12.24 -25.68
CA ALA A 218 0.26 -12.10 -25.86
C ALA A 218 0.60 -10.62 -26.11
N GLN A 219 1.32 -10.02 -25.17
CA GLN A 219 1.76 -8.63 -25.27
C GLN A 219 2.98 -8.61 -26.18
N THR A 220 3.02 -7.68 -27.14
CA THR A 220 4.18 -7.55 -28.04
C THR A 220 5.27 -6.67 -27.43
N SER A 221 4.92 -5.87 -26.42
CA SER A 221 5.84 -4.99 -25.68
C SER A 221 5.33 -4.66 -24.27
N TYR A 222 6.18 -4.04 -23.44
CA TYR A 222 5.73 -3.48 -22.16
C TYR A 222 4.92 -2.18 -22.33
N GLN A 223 4.99 -1.52 -23.49
CA GLN A 223 4.11 -0.41 -23.84
C GLN A 223 2.66 -0.89 -23.99
N ASP A 224 2.44 -2.08 -24.54
CA ASP A 224 1.10 -2.66 -24.63
C ASP A 224 0.53 -2.94 -23.23
N LEU A 225 1.36 -3.48 -22.33
CA LEU A 225 0.99 -3.70 -20.93
C LEU A 225 0.65 -2.37 -20.24
N ALA A 226 1.48 -1.35 -20.41
CA ALA A 226 1.25 -0.03 -19.84
C ALA A 226 -0.07 0.56 -20.36
N GLN A 227 -0.31 0.55 -21.68
CA GLN A 227 -1.57 1.02 -22.26
C GLN A 227 -2.78 0.23 -21.75
N HIS A 228 -2.65 -1.09 -21.63
CA HIS A 228 -3.69 -1.94 -21.06
C HIS A 228 -4.02 -1.55 -19.61
N ILE A 229 -3.01 -1.36 -18.76
CA ILE A 229 -3.21 -0.94 -17.37
C ILE A 229 -3.86 0.45 -17.31
N LEU A 230 -3.33 1.43 -18.05
CA LEU A 230 -3.80 2.81 -18.02
C LEU A 230 -5.23 2.96 -18.56
N SER A 231 -5.61 2.17 -19.56
CA SER A 231 -6.97 2.20 -20.13
C SER A 231 -8.02 1.53 -19.24
N ASN A 232 -7.66 0.46 -18.51
CA ASN A 232 -8.61 -0.32 -17.72
C ASN A 232 -8.67 0.10 -16.24
N TYR A 233 -7.63 0.76 -15.73
CA TYR A 233 -7.49 1.08 -14.30
C TYR A 233 -7.18 2.56 -14.05
N ALA A 234 -7.65 3.46 -14.91
CA ALA A 234 -7.58 4.91 -14.70
C ALA A 234 -8.17 5.30 -13.33
N GLY A 235 -7.42 6.07 -12.53
CA GLY A 235 -7.83 6.47 -11.17
C GLY A 235 -7.73 5.35 -10.11
N GLY A 236 -7.27 4.16 -10.50
CA GLY A 236 -7.09 3.01 -9.63
C GLY A 236 -5.63 2.73 -9.28
N ALA A 237 -5.43 1.77 -8.37
CA ALA A 237 -4.12 1.23 -8.03
C ALA A 237 -3.95 -0.19 -8.58
N VAL A 238 -2.79 -0.51 -9.15
CA VAL A 238 -2.49 -1.82 -9.73
C VAL A 238 -1.17 -2.34 -9.19
N LEU A 239 -1.09 -3.64 -8.92
CA LEU A 239 0.14 -4.34 -8.59
C LEU A 239 0.68 -5.08 -9.83
N VAL A 240 1.96 -4.93 -10.13
CA VAL A 240 2.67 -5.66 -11.19
C VAL A 240 3.90 -6.35 -10.60
N VAL A 241 3.90 -7.68 -10.64
CA VAL A 241 5.01 -8.52 -10.20
C VAL A 241 5.73 -9.11 -11.40
N SER A 242 7.03 -8.82 -11.54
CA SER A 242 7.84 -9.25 -12.67
C SER A 242 9.23 -9.77 -12.22
N HIS A 243 10.26 -9.63 -13.05
CA HIS A 243 11.60 -10.18 -12.81
C HIS A 243 12.66 -9.07 -12.67
N SER A 244 13.83 -9.43 -12.13
CA SER A 244 14.98 -8.53 -11.94
C SER A 244 15.34 -7.74 -13.20
N ASN A 245 15.27 -8.38 -14.37
CA ASN A 245 15.63 -7.81 -15.66
C ASN A 245 14.49 -7.09 -16.40
N THR A 246 13.24 -7.16 -15.91
CA THR A 246 12.07 -6.64 -16.64
C THR A 246 11.33 -5.54 -15.88
N VAL A 247 11.55 -5.41 -14.58
CA VAL A 247 10.95 -4.33 -13.77
C VAL A 247 11.31 -2.95 -14.33
N ALA A 248 12.56 -2.74 -14.71
CA ALA A 248 13.00 -1.48 -15.30
C ALA A 248 12.24 -1.15 -16.59
N ASP A 249 12.08 -2.12 -17.49
CA ASP A 249 11.39 -1.91 -18.77
C ASP A 249 9.90 -1.58 -18.57
N ILE A 250 9.25 -2.24 -17.59
CA ILE A 250 7.87 -1.93 -17.21
C ILE A 250 7.76 -0.51 -16.65
N VAL A 251 8.66 -0.12 -15.74
CA VAL A 251 8.68 1.24 -15.17
C VAL A 251 8.90 2.29 -16.27
N ARG A 252 9.82 2.05 -17.22
CA ARG A 252 10.03 2.94 -18.37
C ARG A 252 8.81 3.02 -19.27
N ALA A 253 8.15 1.90 -19.55
CA ALA A 253 6.94 1.87 -20.37
C ALA A 253 5.76 2.63 -19.70
N LEU A 254 5.63 2.57 -18.38
CA LEU A 254 4.58 3.29 -17.64
C LEU A 254 4.85 4.78 -17.49
N SER A 255 6.11 5.16 -17.30
CA SER A 255 6.49 6.54 -17.00
C SER A 255 6.96 7.34 -18.21
N ASN A 256 7.19 6.68 -19.35
CA ASN A 256 7.88 7.22 -20.51
C ASN A 256 9.27 7.81 -20.20
N THR A 257 9.91 7.38 -19.10
CA THR A 257 11.29 7.76 -18.80
C THR A 257 12.29 6.87 -19.53
N THR A 258 13.46 7.42 -19.84
CA THR A 258 14.65 6.65 -20.22
C THR A 258 15.52 6.28 -19.03
N ASP A 259 15.25 6.88 -17.86
CA ASP A 259 16.05 6.71 -16.66
C ASP A 259 15.97 5.28 -16.13
N CYS A 260 17.08 4.82 -15.58
CA CYS A 260 17.10 3.58 -14.86
C CYS A 260 16.65 3.80 -13.40
N PRO A 261 15.56 3.16 -12.95
CA PRO A 261 15.09 3.38 -11.59
C PRO A 261 16.00 2.75 -10.51
N VAL A 262 16.79 1.72 -10.83
CA VAL A 262 17.90 1.20 -9.99
C VAL A 262 19.05 0.75 -10.89
N PRO A 263 20.07 1.60 -11.11
CA PRO A 263 21.30 1.16 -11.75
C PRO A 263 22.08 0.28 -10.78
N ASP A 264 22.65 -0.81 -11.27
CA ASP A 264 23.59 -1.61 -10.50
C ASP A 264 24.95 -0.87 -10.35
N ALA A 265 25.92 -1.53 -9.72
CA ALA A 265 27.24 -0.94 -9.47
C ALA A 265 28.02 -0.55 -10.73
N VAL A 266 27.64 -1.08 -11.91
CA VAL A 266 28.29 -0.79 -13.20
C VAL A 266 27.41 0.05 -14.13
N GLY A 267 26.22 0.46 -13.68
CA GLY A 267 25.30 1.33 -14.41
C GLY A 267 24.28 0.60 -15.28
N ASP A 268 24.22 -0.73 -15.20
CA ASP A 268 23.21 -1.51 -15.91
C ASP A 268 21.87 -1.42 -15.17
N CYS A 269 20.78 -1.40 -15.94
CA CYS A 269 19.46 -1.24 -15.36
C CYS A 269 18.83 -2.56 -14.94
N PHE A 270 19.39 -3.11 -13.88
CA PHE A 270 19.14 -4.46 -13.42
C PHE A 270 19.10 -4.49 -11.90
N ILE A 271 18.15 -5.24 -11.34
CA ILE A 271 18.10 -5.48 -9.89
C ILE A 271 18.98 -6.70 -9.57
N PRO A 272 20.06 -6.55 -8.77
CA PRO A 272 20.93 -7.66 -8.37
C PRO A 272 20.16 -8.90 -7.91
N GLU A 273 20.61 -10.10 -8.27
CA GLU A 273 19.85 -11.35 -8.03
C GLU A 273 19.55 -11.63 -6.54
N ASP A 274 20.31 -11.03 -5.62
CA ASP A 274 20.15 -11.09 -4.17
C ASP A 274 19.26 -9.97 -3.56
N GLU A 275 18.84 -8.98 -4.35
CA GLU A 275 18.04 -7.84 -3.87
C GLU A 275 16.54 -7.99 -4.19
N TYR A 276 15.72 -8.39 -3.21
CA TYR A 276 14.28 -8.64 -3.40
C TYR A 276 13.37 -7.52 -2.88
N HIS A 277 13.94 -6.49 -2.27
CA HIS A 277 13.20 -5.48 -1.52
C HIS A 277 12.78 -4.25 -2.32
N HIS A 278 13.08 -4.15 -3.62
CA HIS A 278 12.78 -2.95 -4.40
C HIS A 278 11.29 -2.88 -4.77
N MET A 279 10.68 -1.73 -4.51
CA MET A 279 9.32 -1.38 -4.90
C MET A 279 9.31 -0.03 -5.60
N PHE A 280 8.72 0.01 -6.79
CA PHE A 280 8.54 1.24 -7.54
C PHE A 280 7.06 1.60 -7.56
N VAL A 281 6.73 2.77 -7.04
CA VAL A 281 5.39 3.34 -7.15
C VAL A 281 5.42 4.33 -8.30
N VAL A 282 4.88 3.93 -9.44
CA VAL A 282 4.74 4.78 -10.62
C VAL A 282 3.37 5.44 -10.57
N TYR A 283 3.36 6.77 -10.60
CA TYR A 283 2.14 7.54 -10.74
C TYR A 283 2.03 8.08 -12.16
N VAL A 284 0.94 7.75 -12.86
CA VAL A 284 0.67 8.21 -14.23
C VAL A 284 -0.59 9.07 -14.21
N PRO A 285 -0.47 10.41 -14.22
CA PRO A 285 -1.63 11.28 -14.26
C PRO A 285 -2.34 11.19 -15.62
N THR A 286 -3.63 11.50 -15.64
CA THR A 286 -4.43 11.66 -16.87
C THR A 286 -3.91 12.81 -17.72
N THR A 287 -3.31 13.83 -17.08
CA THR A 287 -2.62 14.93 -17.74
C THR A 287 -1.31 15.26 -17.03
N GLY A 288 -0.26 15.56 -17.78
CA GLY A 288 1.06 15.90 -17.24
C GLY A 288 2.05 14.74 -17.27
N THR A 289 3.11 14.85 -16.47
CA THR A 289 4.25 13.93 -16.52
C THR A 289 4.13 12.86 -15.43
N PRO A 290 4.34 11.57 -15.76
CA PRO A 290 4.43 10.53 -14.75
C PRO A 290 5.54 10.78 -13.74
N SER A 291 5.38 10.26 -12.53
CA SER A 291 6.43 10.26 -11.51
C SER A 291 6.72 8.85 -11.02
N ILE A 292 7.96 8.63 -10.58
CA ILE A 292 8.41 7.36 -10.03
C ILE A 292 8.89 7.63 -8.61
N ASN A 293 8.37 6.86 -7.66
CA ASN A 293 8.88 6.83 -6.29
C ASN A 293 9.46 5.44 -6.01
N HIS A 294 10.77 5.36 -5.86
CA HIS A 294 11.47 4.14 -5.48
C HIS A 294 11.52 4.02 -3.96
N GLN A 295 11.01 2.89 -3.47
CA GLN A 295 10.97 2.54 -2.05
C GLN A 295 11.54 1.13 -1.86
N THR A 296 11.82 0.79 -0.61
CA THR A 296 12.11 -0.59 -0.21
C THR A 296 11.01 -1.16 0.67
N TYR A 297 10.79 -2.47 0.56
CA TYR A 297 9.86 -3.22 1.39
C TYR A 297 10.46 -4.56 1.77
N GLY A 298 9.98 -5.17 2.84
CA GLY A 298 10.42 -6.53 3.12
C GLY A 298 9.90 -7.13 4.39
N TYR A 299 10.14 -8.44 4.45
CA TYR A 299 10.00 -9.27 5.62
C TYR A 299 11.34 -9.31 6.35
N VAL A 300 11.34 -8.97 7.64
CA VAL A 300 12.47 -9.22 8.53
C VAL A 300 12.07 -10.45 9.34
N PRO A 301 12.70 -11.62 9.12
CA PRO A 301 12.48 -12.79 9.98
C PRO A 301 12.79 -12.41 11.43
N GLN A 302 11.86 -12.72 12.35
CA GLN A 302 12.10 -12.50 13.79
C GLN A 302 13.08 -13.53 14.36
#